data_AF-A0AAJ2ZK32-F1
#
_entry.id   AF-A0AAJ2ZK32-F1
#
_cell.length_a   1.000
_cell.length_b   1.000
_cell.length_c   1.000
_cell.angle_alpha   90.00
_cell.angle_beta   90.00
_cell.angle_gamma   90.00
#
_symmetry.space_group_name_H-M   'P 1'
#
loop_
_entity.id
_entity.type
_entity.pdbx_description
1 polymer ?
#
loop_
_entity_poly.entity_id
_entity_poly.type
_entity_poly.pdbx_seq_one_letter_code
_entity_poly.pdbx_strand_id
1 'polypeptide(L)'
;MTESRQVLFIQGGGAGVHDEWDDKLVDSLRRELGTGYEVRYPRMPDEDDPSYASWGPALRRELAALADGAVVAGHSVGATILVHALTERPPERALGAIVLVAAPFVGAGGWPGEEFALPHDLGTRLPHGVPVHVFHGLGDETAPPAHADLYAHAIPQARLHLLPGRDHQLNDDLSEVATAIRRTAR
;
A
#
# COMPACT_ATOMS: atom_id res chain seq x y z
N MET A 1 -5.37 -9.44 -27.59
CA MET A 1 -5.28 -9.80 -26.15
C MET A 1 -5.47 -8.50 -25.40
N THR A 2 -6.46 -8.39 -24.53
CA THR A 2 -6.57 -7.25 -23.62
C THR A 2 -5.36 -7.28 -22.69
N GLU A 3 -4.56 -6.21 -22.64
CA GLU A 3 -3.43 -6.14 -21.73
C GLU A 3 -3.91 -6.30 -20.28
N SER A 4 -3.20 -7.14 -19.51
CA SER A 4 -3.47 -7.33 -18.08
C SER A 4 -3.10 -6.07 -17.31
N ARG A 5 -3.94 -5.65 -16.37
CA ARG A 5 -3.69 -4.46 -15.55
C ARG A 5 -2.66 -4.76 -14.47
N GLN A 6 -1.68 -3.88 -14.29
CA GLN A 6 -0.62 -4.10 -13.32
C GLN A 6 -1.04 -3.70 -11.90
N VAL A 7 -0.60 -4.49 -10.92
CA VAL A 7 -0.63 -4.16 -9.49
C VAL A 7 0.79 -4.27 -8.96
N LEU A 8 1.37 -3.16 -8.51
CA LEU A 8 2.62 -3.15 -7.76
C LEU A 8 2.30 -3.34 -6.28
N PHE A 9 2.76 -4.44 -5.68
CA PHE A 9 2.63 -4.69 -4.25
C PHE A 9 3.97 -4.50 -3.55
N ILE A 10 4.00 -3.68 -2.50
CA ILE A 10 5.20 -3.40 -1.70
C ILE A 10 5.05 -4.08 -0.34
N GLN A 11 5.98 -4.97 -0.03
CA GLN A 11 6.06 -5.69 1.25
C GLN A 11 6.15 -4.75 2.47
N GLY A 12 5.76 -5.26 3.64
CA GLY A 12 6.10 -4.71 4.95
C GLY A 12 7.58 -4.90 5.31
N GLY A 13 7.92 -4.61 6.55
CA GLY A 13 9.29 -4.70 7.07
C GLY A 13 9.45 -5.85 8.05
N GLY A 14 10.66 -6.41 8.11
CA GLY A 14 11.05 -7.55 8.93
C GLY A 14 11.91 -8.54 8.15
N ALA A 15 12.84 -9.19 8.84
CA ALA A 15 13.65 -10.26 8.24
C ALA A 15 12.74 -11.39 7.69
N GLY A 16 12.91 -11.73 6.41
CA GLY A 16 12.15 -12.80 5.75
C GLY A 16 10.74 -12.38 5.34
N VAL A 17 10.34 -11.12 5.54
CA VAL A 17 8.97 -10.66 5.27
C VAL A 17 8.57 -10.89 3.81
N HIS A 18 9.50 -10.75 2.87
CA HIS A 18 9.19 -10.94 1.45
C HIS A 18 8.77 -12.39 1.12
N ASP A 19 9.45 -13.37 1.72
CA ASP A 19 9.36 -14.79 1.35
C ASP A 19 8.50 -15.63 2.29
N GLU A 20 8.29 -15.19 3.53
CA GLU A 20 7.66 -16.00 4.58
C GLU A 20 6.36 -15.41 5.14
N TRP A 21 6.09 -14.14 4.85
CA TRP A 21 4.95 -13.40 5.38
C TRP A 21 4.08 -12.79 4.29
N ASP A 22 4.62 -11.84 3.53
CA ASP A 22 3.86 -11.08 2.55
C ASP A 22 3.72 -11.80 1.22
N ASP A 23 4.48 -12.87 0.98
CA ASP A 23 4.24 -13.82 -0.10
C ASP A 23 2.81 -14.37 -0.05
N LYS A 24 2.28 -14.64 1.15
CA LYS A 24 0.91 -15.11 1.37
C LYS A 24 -0.12 -14.06 0.96
N LEU A 25 0.09 -12.80 1.29
CA LEU A 25 -0.77 -11.69 0.86
C LEU A 25 -0.78 -11.59 -0.67
N VAL A 26 0.40 -11.65 -1.28
CA VAL A 26 0.56 -11.54 -2.73
C VAL A 26 -0.08 -12.71 -3.46
N ASP A 27 0.07 -13.93 -2.96
CA ASP A 27 -0.55 -15.13 -3.52
C ASP A 27 -2.07 -15.10 -3.38
N SER A 28 -2.56 -14.59 -2.25
CA SER A 28 -3.97 -14.29 -2.05
C SER A 28 -4.48 -13.28 -3.08
N LEU A 29 -3.78 -12.18 -3.25
CA LEU A 29 -4.14 -11.14 -4.22
C LEU A 29 -4.15 -11.65 -5.66
N ARG A 30 -3.13 -12.43 -6.06
CA ARG A 30 -3.04 -13.07 -7.38
C ARG A 30 -4.23 -14.00 -7.64
N ARG A 31 -4.57 -14.84 -6.67
CA ARG A 31 -5.72 -15.76 -6.77
C ARG A 31 -7.03 -15.00 -6.95
N GLU A 32 -7.26 -13.96 -6.16
CA GLU A 32 -8.53 -13.22 -6.16
C GLU A 32 -8.71 -12.27 -7.36
N LEU A 33 -7.61 -11.74 -7.90
CA LEU A 33 -7.62 -10.90 -9.11
C LEU A 33 -7.68 -11.73 -10.40
N GLY A 34 -7.08 -12.93 -10.40
CA GLY A 34 -7.00 -13.82 -11.55
C GLY A 34 -6.15 -13.24 -12.70
N THR A 35 -6.27 -13.84 -13.88
CA THR A 35 -5.40 -13.55 -15.05
C THR A 35 -5.64 -12.18 -15.70
N GLY A 36 -6.64 -11.42 -15.23
CA GLY A 36 -6.87 -10.04 -15.69
C GLY A 36 -5.86 -9.04 -15.15
N TYR A 37 -5.04 -9.45 -14.17
CA TYR A 37 -4.06 -8.60 -13.50
C TYR A 37 -2.69 -9.26 -13.47
N GLU A 38 -1.65 -8.44 -13.58
CA GLU A 38 -0.26 -8.82 -13.32
C GLU A 38 0.14 -8.25 -11.96
N VAL A 39 0.37 -9.12 -10.96
CA VAL A 39 0.84 -8.68 -9.63
C VAL A 39 2.37 -8.69 -9.61
N ARG A 40 2.96 -7.50 -9.68
CA ARG A 40 4.39 -7.24 -9.55
C ARG A 40 4.74 -7.12 -8.07
N TYR A 41 5.67 -7.95 -7.61
CA TYR A 41 6.09 -8.01 -6.21
C TYR A 41 7.62 -7.99 -6.13
N PRO A 42 8.25 -6.80 -6.22
CA PRO A 42 9.70 -6.67 -6.13
C PRO A 42 10.15 -6.81 -4.68
N ARG A 43 11.36 -7.35 -4.49
CA ARG A 43 12.01 -7.35 -3.18
C ARG A 43 12.55 -5.96 -2.88
N MET A 44 12.20 -5.43 -1.71
CA MET A 44 12.76 -4.19 -1.20
C MET A 44 14.11 -4.46 -0.51
N PRO A 45 15.12 -3.57 -0.64
CA PRO A 45 16.43 -3.78 -0.03
C PRO A 45 16.33 -3.73 1.50
N ASP A 46 17.24 -4.40 2.21
CA ASP A 46 17.39 -4.28 3.67
C ASP A 46 16.04 -4.40 4.42
N GLU A 47 15.27 -5.43 4.08
CA GLU A 47 13.89 -5.57 4.55
C GLU A 47 13.75 -5.69 6.07
N ASP A 48 14.80 -6.12 6.76
CA ASP A 48 14.90 -6.20 8.21
C ASP A 48 15.12 -4.85 8.89
N ASP A 49 15.56 -3.82 8.15
CA ASP A 49 15.74 -2.44 8.61
C ASP A 49 15.24 -1.42 7.56
N PRO A 50 13.91 -1.38 7.31
CA PRO A 50 13.34 -0.59 6.23
C PRO A 50 13.49 0.91 6.50
N SER A 51 14.06 1.63 5.53
CA SER A 51 14.21 3.09 5.56
C SER A 51 13.75 3.72 4.25
N TYR A 52 13.27 4.97 4.30
CA TYR A 52 12.96 5.69 3.07
C TYR A 52 14.21 5.98 2.24
N ALA A 53 15.36 6.19 2.90
CA ALA A 53 16.64 6.37 2.23
C ALA A 53 17.00 5.18 1.31
N SER A 54 16.80 3.95 1.78
CA SER A 54 17.08 2.73 1.01
C SER A 54 15.94 2.35 0.05
N TRP A 55 14.69 2.43 0.51
CA TRP A 55 13.53 1.98 -0.26
C TRP A 55 13.04 2.99 -1.29
N GLY A 56 13.12 4.29 -1.01
CA GLY A 56 12.63 5.35 -1.90
C GLY A 56 13.20 5.26 -3.32
N PRO A 57 14.53 5.10 -3.53
CA PRO A 57 15.11 4.88 -4.84
C PRO A 57 14.61 3.61 -5.55
N ALA A 58 14.43 2.51 -4.82
CA ALA A 58 13.90 1.25 -5.37
C ALA A 58 12.43 1.41 -5.80
N LEU A 59 11.58 1.97 -4.93
CA LEU A 59 10.19 2.28 -5.23
C LEU A 59 10.05 3.13 -6.49
N ARG A 60 10.85 4.21 -6.61
CA ARG A 60 10.79 5.07 -7.79
C ARG A 60 11.11 4.35 -9.10
N ARG A 61 12.05 3.40 -9.09
CA ARG A 61 12.34 2.56 -10.28
C ARG A 61 11.14 1.68 -10.63
N GLU A 62 10.54 1.05 -9.63
CA GLU A 62 9.40 0.17 -9.82
C GLU A 62 8.16 0.92 -10.32
N LEU A 63 7.91 2.11 -9.76
CA LEU A 63 6.84 3.03 -10.19
C LEU A 63 7.04 3.51 -11.63
N ALA A 64 8.27 3.85 -12.03
CA ALA A 64 8.57 4.32 -13.38
C ALA A 64 8.38 3.23 -14.45
N ALA A 65 8.49 1.95 -14.07
CA ALA A 65 8.30 0.81 -14.94
C ALA A 65 6.82 0.41 -15.14
N LEU A 66 5.88 1.06 -14.44
CA LEU A 66 4.46 0.74 -14.55
C LEU A 66 3.84 1.27 -15.84
N ALA A 67 2.80 0.57 -16.30
CA ALA A 67 1.87 1.06 -17.30
C ALA A 67 0.85 2.05 -16.70
N ASP A 68 0.26 2.90 -17.55
CA ASP A 68 -0.85 3.75 -17.12
C ASP A 68 -2.04 2.90 -16.64
N GLY A 69 -2.73 3.41 -15.63
CA GLY A 69 -3.80 2.72 -14.92
C GLY A 69 -3.33 1.70 -13.89
N ALA A 70 -2.03 1.47 -13.70
CA ALA A 70 -1.53 0.54 -12.69
C ALA A 70 -2.02 0.89 -11.28
N VAL A 71 -2.30 -0.13 -10.47
CA VAL A 71 -2.59 0.03 -9.04
C VAL A 71 -1.31 -0.12 -8.26
N VAL A 72 -1.11 0.72 -7.25
CA VAL A 72 -0.02 0.59 -6.28
C VAL A 72 -0.61 0.22 -4.93
N ALA A 73 -0.05 -0.80 -4.31
CA ALA A 73 -0.45 -1.31 -3.02
C ALA A 73 0.79 -1.48 -2.14
N GLY A 74 0.65 -1.20 -0.86
CA GLY A 74 1.69 -1.52 0.12
C GLY A 74 1.08 -2.10 1.38
N HIS A 75 1.86 -2.90 2.09
CA HIS A 75 1.52 -3.45 3.39
C HIS A 75 2.39 -2.82 4.48
N SER A 76 1.77 -2.54 5.64
CA SER A 76 2.45 -2.06 6.85
C SER A 76 3.39 -0.89 6.55
N VAL A 77 4.63 -0.90 7.04
CA VAL A 77 5.63 0.14 6.77
C VAL A 77 5.88 0.37 5.27
N GLY A 78 5.75 -0.66 4.43
CA GLY A 78 5.85 -0.52 2.97
C GLY A 78 4.74 0.36 2.38
N ALA A 79 3.53 0.30 2.94
CA ALA A 79 2.43 1.21 2.59
C ALA A 79 2.77 2.66 2.96
N THR A 80 3.34 2.86 4.14
CA THR A 80 3.74 4.17 4.67
C THR A 80 4.85 4.80 3.82
N ILE A 81 5.88 4.02 3.48
CA ILE A 81 6.98 4.47 2.61
C ILE A 81 6.46 4.72 1.19
N LEU A 82 5.60 3.85 0.66
CA LEU A 82 4.98 4.03 -0.66
C LEU A 82 4.21 5.35 -0.73
N VAL A 83 3.30 5.61 0.21
CA VAL A 83 2.47 6.82 0.18
C VAL A 83 3.31 8.08 0.38
N HIS A 84 4.36 8.02 1.22
CA HIS A 84 5.32 9.12 1.34
C HIS A 84 6.05 9.38 0.00
N ALA A 85 6.55 8.34 -0.67
CA ALA A 85 7.24 8.46 -1.96
C ALA A 85 6.35 9.13 -3.02
N LEU A 86 5.06 8.79 -3.05
CA LEU A 86 4.08 9.38 -3.97
C LEU A 86 3.87 10.89 -3.73
N THR A 87 4.01 11.35 -2.48
CA THR A 87 3.91 12.80 -2.17
C THR A 87 5.15 13.58 -2.52
N GLU A 88 6.34 12.96 -2.41
CA GLU A 88 7.58 13.63 -2.76
C GLU A 88 7.72 13.78 -4.27
N ARG A 89 7.43 12.69 -5.00
CA ARG A 89 7.56 12.63 -6.46
C ARG A 89 6.46 11.73 -7.02
N PRO A 90 5.30 12.32 -7.39
CA PRO A 90 4.27 11.60 -8.12
C PRO A 90 4.87 10.95 -9.38
N PRO A 91 4.47 9.71 -9.73
CA PRO A 91 4.91 9.09 -10.97
C PRO A 91 4.35 9.84 -12.17
N GLU A 92 5.09 9.82 -13.29
CA GLU A 92 4.58 10.35 -14.57
C GLU A 92 3.40 9.53 -15.10
N ARG A 93 3.27 8.28 -14.66
CA ARG A 93 2.19 7.36 -15.02
C ARG A 93 0.91 7.68 -14.28
N ALA A 94 -0.21 7.63 -14.97
CA ALA A 94 -1.52 7.80 -14.36
C ALA A 94 -1.84 6.57 -13.49
N LEU A 95 -1.92 6.71 -12.18
CA LEU A 95 -2.27 5.59 -11.30
C LEU A 95 -3.77 5.29 -11.34
N GLY A 96 -4.09 4.02 -11.27
CA GLY A 96 -5.46 3.51 -11.19
C GLY A 96 -6.07 3.58 -9.81
N ALA A 97 -5.27 3.27 -8.80
CA ALA A 97 -5.65 3.34 -7.39
C ALA A 97 -4.39 3.29 -6.51
N ILE A 98 -4.53 3.78 -5.28
CA ILE A 98 -3.55 3.62 -4.21
C ILE A 98 -4.22 2.80 -3.11
N VAL A 99 -3.57 1.72 -2.68
CA VAL A 99 -4.09 0.82 -1.65
C VAL A 99 -3.10 0.73 -0.50
N LEU A 100 -3.55 1.09 0.71
CA LEU A 100 -2.78 1.01 1.94
C LEU A 100 -3.35 -0.12 2.79
N VAL A 101 -2.57 -1.15 3.08
CA VAL A 101 -2.98 -2.30 3.89
C VAL A 101 -2.23 -2.25 5.23
N ALA A 102 -2.97 -2.19 6.34
CA ALA A 102 -2.44 -2.16 7.71
C ALA A 102 -1.34 -1.09 7.92
N ALA A 103 -1.44 0.04 7.22
CA ALA A 103 -0.39 1.05 7.19
C ALA A 103 -0.28 1.78 8.53
N PRO A 104 0.89 1.83 9.19
CA PRO A 104 1.09 2.70 10.32
C PRO A 104 1.24 4.14 9.85
N PHE A 105 0.38 5.02 10.33
CA PHE A 105 0.55 6.46 10.17
C PHE A 105 1.78 6.94 10.94
N VAL A 106 2.75 7.54 10.25
CA VAL A 106 3.95 8.14 10.84
C VAL A 106 3.80 9.65 10.87
N GLY A 107 3.81 10.26 12.06
CA GLY A 107 3.57 11.69 12.25
C GLY A 107 2.66 12.00 13.42
N ALA A 108 2.06 13.20 13.42
CA ALA A 108 1.22 13.66 14.52
C ALA A 108 0.03 12.71 14.79
N GLY A 109 -0.10 12.25 16.05
CA GLY A 109 -1.13 11.30 16.48
C GLY A 109 -0.83 9.84 16.16
N GLY A 110 0.12 9.57 15.26
CA GLY A 110 0.61 8.24 14.93
C GLY A 110 1.95 7.95 15.60
N TRP A 111 2.76 7.14 14.93
CA TRP A 111 4.11 6.82 15.41
C TRP A 111 5.12 7.90 15.02
N PRO A 112 6.18 8.10 15.81
CA PRO A 112 7.30 8.95 15.39
C PRO A 112 8.02 8.32 14.20
N GLY A 113 8.54 9.16 13.30
CA GLY A 113 9.43 8.75 12.22
C GLY A 113 10.73 9.52 12.30
N GLU A 114 11.85 8.84 12.09
CA GLU A 114 13.18 9.47 12.13
C GLU A 114 13.51 10.18 10.81
N GLU A 115 13.11 9.60 9.67
CA GLU A 115 13.44 10.12 8.34
C GLU A 115 12.36 11.05 7.77
N PHE A 116 11.10 10.79 8.06
CA PHE A 116 9.97 11.57 7.54
C PHE A 116 8.76 11.50 8.47
N ALA A 117 7.84 12.43 8.27
CA ALA A 117 6.50 12.39 8.82
C ALA A 117 5.49 12.62 7.69
N LEU A 118 4.38 11.89 7.71
CA LEU A 118 3.27 12.10 6.80
C LEU A 118 2.59 13.43 7.14
N PRO A 119 2.35 14.28 6.14
CA PRO A 119 1.73 15.57 6.39
C PRO A 119 0.21 15.40 6.60
N HIS A 120 -0.39 16.33 7.35
CA HIS A 120 -1.83 16.32 7.63
C HIS A 120 -2.69 16.57 6.38
N ASP A 121 -2.11 17.13 5.32
CA ASP A 121 -2.76 17.38 4.03
C ASP A 121 -2.36 16.33 2.98
N LEU A 122 -2.01 15.11 3.41
CA LEU A 122 -1.55 14.01 2.56
C LEU A 122 -2.37 13.85 1.27
N GLY A 123 -3.70 13.88 1.38
CA GLY A 123 -4.61 13.71 0.24
C GLY A 123 -4.51 14.78 -0.84
N THR A 124 -4.07 16.00 -0.53
CA THR A 124 -3.90 17.07 -1.53
C THR A 124 -2.59 16.93 -2.31
N ARG A 125 -1.63 16.17 -1.77
CA ARG A 125 -0.30 15.93 -2.36
C ARG A 125 -0.23 14.65 -3.18
N LEU A 126 -1.20 13.77 -3.03
CA LEU A 126 -1.33 12.56 -3.85
C LEU A 126 -1.79 12.91 -5.27
N PRO A 127 -1.51 12.05 -6.27
CA PRO A 127 -2.01 12.23 -7.63
C PRO A 127 -3.52 12.50 -7.68
N HIS A 128 -3.90 13.61 -8.31
CA HIS A 128 -5.29 14.07 -8.33
C HIS A 128 -6.22 13.05 -9.00
N GLY A 129 -7.40 12.86 -8.41
CA GLY A 129 -8.44 11.98 -8.94
C GLY A 129 -8.17 10.48 -8.79
N VAL A 130 -7.03 10.08 -8.23
CA VAL A 130 -6.70 8.68 -7.98
C VAL A 130 -7.43 8.19 -6.72
N PRO A 131 -8.25 7.12 -6.81
CA PRO A 131 -8.91 6.55 -5.66
C PRO A 131 -7.91 5.99 -4.65
N VAL A 132 -8.10 6.32 -3.38
CA VAL A 132 -7.30 5.80 -2.27
C VAL A 132 -8.16 4.87 -1.43
N HIS A 133 -7.64 3.68 -1.13
CA HIS A 133 -8.27 2.73 -0.21
C HIS A 133 -7.33 2.46 0.96
N VAL A 134 -7.89 2.49 2.17
CA VAL A 134 -7.18 2.15 3.40
C VAL A 134 -7.87 0.93 4.00
N PHE A 135 -7.17 -0.18 4.10
CA PHE A 135 -7.66 -1.42 4.69
C PHE A 135 -6.94 -1.64 6.03
N HIS A 136 -7.70 -1.92 7.08
CA HIS A 136 -7.13 -2.17 8.39
C HIS A 136 -7.92 -3.25 9.13
N GLY A 137 -7.22 -4.25 9.66
CA GLY A 137 -7.84 -5.27 10.49
C GLY A 137 -8.14 -4.75 11.89
N LEU A 138 -9.34 -4.97 12.42
CA LEU A 138 -9.68 -4.52 13.78
C LEU A 138 -9.03 -5.36 14.89
N GLY A 139 -8.45 -6.51 14.55
CA GLY A 139 -7.62 -7.33 15.42
C GLY A 139 -6.12 -7.11 15.22
N ASP A 140 -5.72 -6.05 14.52
CA ASP A 140 -4.32 -5.71 14.33
C ASP A 140 -3.69 -5.23 15.65
N GLU A 141 -2.81 -6.06 16.21
CA GLU A 141 -2.04 -5.78 17.42
C GLU A 141 -0.66 -5.15 17.13
N THR A 142 -0.25 -5.10 15.86
CA THR A 142 1.03 -4.56 15.42
C THR A 142 0.89 -3.06 15.14
N ALA A 143 0.00 -2.69 14.23
CA ALA A 143 -0.37 -1.30 13.94
C ALA A 143 -1.81 -1.09 14.40
N PRO A 144 -2.07 -0.43 15.54
CA PRO A 144 -3.42 -0.30 16.06
C PRO A 144 -4.40 0.32 15.04
N PRO A 145 -5.68 -0.10 14.99
CA PRO A 145 -6.65 0.41 14.00
C PRO A 145 -6.82 1.94 13.95
N ALA A 146 -6.48 2.64 15.05
CA ALA A 146 -6.47 4.09 15.12
C ALA A 146 -5.56 4.76 14.07
N HIS A 147 -4.55 4.05 13.55
CA HIS A 147 -3.72 4.56 12.45
C HIS A 147 -4.52 4.76 11.16
N ALA A 148 -5.52 3.92 10.91
CA ALA A 148 -6.38 4.02 9.74
C ALA A 148 -7.27 5.27 9.80
N ASP A 149 -7.71 5.68 11.00
CA ASP A 149 -8.44 6.93 11.21
C ASP A 149 -7.56 8.15 10.89
N LEU A 150 -6.26 8.11 11.22
CA LEU A 150 -5.33 9.18 10.87
C LEU A 150 -5.18 9.33 9.36
N TYR A 151 -5.14 8.22 8.61
CA TYR A 151 -5.16 8.27 7.15
C TYR A 151 -6.47 8.84 6.60
N ALA A 152 -7.62 8.49 7.19
CA ALA A 152 -8.90 9.05 6.76
C ALA A 152 -8.99 10.57 6.98
N HIS A 153 -8.37 11.09 8.05
CA HIS A 153 -8.26 12.54 8.28
C HIS A 153 -7.28 13.19 7.29
N ALA A 154 -6.12 12.58 7.07
CA ALA A 154 -5.08 13.15 6.21
C ALA A 154 -5.41 13.04 4.71
N ILE A 155 -6.24 12.07 4.33
CA ILE A 155 -6.70 11.81 2.96
C ILE A 155 -8.24 11.78 2.97
N PRO A 156 -8.93 12.95 2.99
CA PRO A 156 -10.39 13.00 3.12
C PRO A 156 -11.15 12.26 2.02
N GLN A 157 -10.53 12.04 0.85
CA GLN A 157 -11.11 11.27 -0.26
C GLN A 157 -10.88 9.74 -0.15
N ALA A 158 -10.12 9.26 0.84
CA ALA A 158 -9.85 7.86 1.00
C ALA A 158 -11.11 7.08 1.41
N ARG A 159 -11.24 5.87 0.88
CA ARG A 159 -12.24 4.90 1.34
C ARG A 159 -11.61 4.02 2.40
N LEU A 160 -12.10 4.16 3.62
CA LEU A 160 -11.66 3.37 4.76
C LEU A 160 -12.44 2.06 4.85
N HIS A 161 -11.72 0.96 5.02
CA HIS A 161 -12.25 -0.40 5.16
C HIS A 161 -11.69 -1.01 6.46
N LEU A 162 -12.44 -0.83 7.55
CA LEU A 162 -12.13 -1.45 8.83
C LEU A 162 -12.75 -2.85 8.89
N LEU A 163 -11.93 -3.88 9.05
CA LEU A 163 -12.34 -5.27 8.87
C LEU A 163 -12.40 -6.02 10.23
N PRO A 164 -13.60 -6.34 10.74
CA PRO A 164 -13.74 -7.12 11.97
C PRO A 164 -13.10 -8.52 11.85
N GLY A 165 -12.37 -8.94 12.88
CA GLY A 165 -11.76 -10.28 12.95
C GLY A 165 -10.58 -10.51 12.01
N ARG A 166 -10.05 -9.44 11.39
CA ARG A 166 -8.83 -9.46 10.59
C ARG A 166 -7.65 -8.95 11.43
N ASP A 167 -6.51 -9.63 11.34
CA ASP A 167 -5.23 -9.25 11.97
C ASP A 167 -4.40 -8.29 11.09
N HIS A 168 -3.11 -8.14 11.41
CA HIS A 168 -2.17 -7.29 10.64
C HIS A 168 -1.99 -7.77 9.18
N GLN A 169 -1.97 -9.08 8.94
CA GLN A 169 -1.92 -9.70 7.61
C GLN A 169 -3.30 -9.85 6.96
N LEU A 170 -4.35 -9.27 7.55
CA LEU A 170 -5.74 -9.52 7.17
C LEU A 170 -6.11 -11.02 7.11
N ASN A 171 -5.46 -11.83 7.95
CA ASN A 171 -5.54 -13.30 7.98
C ASN A 171 -5.05 -13.97 6.68
N ASP A 172 -4.02 -13.40 6.03
CA ASP A 172 -3.46 -13.86 4.75
C ASP A 172 -4.47 -13.84 3.59
N ASP A 173 -5.52 -13.02 3.70
CA ASP A 173 -6.65 -12.97 2.78
C ASP A 173 -6.89 -11.54 2.28
N LEU A 174 -6.59 -11.32 0.99
CA LEU A 174 -6.76 -10.04 0.30
C LEU A 174 -8.02 -10.00 -0.57
N SER A 175 -9.05 -10.79 -0.28
CA SER A 175 -10.30 -10.83 -1.06
C SER A 175 -11.06 -9.49 -1.08
N GLU A 176 -11.10 -8.76 0.05
CA GLU A 176 -11.69 -7.42 0.11
C GLU A 176 -10.87 -6.41 -0.70
N VAL A 177 -9.54 -6.49 -0.61
CA VAL A 177 -8.61 -5.65 -1.39
C VAL A 177 -8.78 -5.88 -2.89
N ALA A 178 -8.75 -7.14 -3.33
CA ALA A 178 -8.96 -7.51 -4.73
C ALA A 178 -10.33 -7.07 -5.25
N THR A 179 -11.37 -7.13 -4.40
CA THR A 179 -12.70 -6.65 -4.74
C THR A 179 -12.74 -5.13 -4.96
N ALA A 180 -12.05 -4.35 -4.13
CA ALA A 180 -11.94 -2.91 -4.34
C ALA A 180 -11.16 -2.59 -5.63
N ILE A 181 -10.02 -3.25 -5.87
CA ILE A 181 -9.21 -3.07 -7.09
C ILE A 181 -10.06 -3.32 -8.34
N ARG A 182 -10.82 -4.42 -8.39
CA ARG A 182 -11.70 -4.74 -9.52
C ARG A 182 -12.82 -3.72 -9.75
N ARG A 183 -13.28 -3.05 -8.71
CA ARG A 183 -14.33 -2.03 -8.80
C ARG A 183 -13.79 -0.68 -9.25
N THR A 184 -12.55 -0.36 -8.91
CA THR A 184 -11.86 0.87 -9.33
C THR A 184 -11.42 0.81 -10.79
N ALA A 185 -11.30 -0.39 -11.36
CA ALA A 185 -10.93 -0.58 -12.75
C ALA A 185 -12.05 -0.35 -13.78
N ARG A 186 -13.26 0.00 -13.33
CA ARG A 186 -14.45 0.20 -14.18
C ARG A 186 -14.70 1.64 -14.53
#